data_AF-A0A2H6N0X4-F1
#
_entry.id   AF-A0A2H6N0X4-F1
#
_cell.length_a   1.000
_cell.length_b   1.000
_cell.length_c   1.000
_cell.angle_alpha   90.00
_cell.angle_beta   90.00
_cell.angle_gamma   90.00
#
_symmetry.space_group_name_H-M   'P 1'
#
loop_
_entity.id
_entity.type
_entity.pdbx_description
1 polymer ?
#
loop_
_entity_poly.entity_id
_entity_poly.type
_entity_poly.pdbx_seq_one_letter_code
_entity_poly.pdbx_strand_id
1 'polypeptide(L)'
;EVPVLDPCLPMGLEEVVDKGRQAMHVRGQGDWRSCAEQLRPLLAGDNSSGSLSNSYQASIDFANSEFFGFSEFYYCTDDVLRLGGPYRSSTFTHAAQDYCSLSWSVLLQRFHDKLYSPHADLHRVKYQCFKSAWMHQVLHEGFHFPKDYSSLHTVQLLYDREVQWTLGAILYKTRFLPLRDIQRESFHQSHSSWIHLSFVYNHYLFFGCILVVTLAIGLYLLRLRRIHHQPLQSAPLDLLWLEEVVPLPAQEEGS
;
A
#
# COMPACT_ATOMS: atom_id res chain seq x y z
N GLU A 1 25.20 -11.86 -51.65
CA GLU A 1 24.64 -10.50 -51.83
C GLU A 1 25.51 -9.51 -51.07
N VAL A 2 25.24 -8.19 -51.15
CA VAL A 2 25.92 -7.20 -50.29
C VAL A 2 25.19 -7.15 -48.94
N PRO A 3 25.87 -7.34 -47.79
CA PRO A 3 25.21 -7.28 -46.49
C PRO A 3 24.77 -5.85 -46.17
N VAL A 4 23.63 -5.73 -45.49
CA VAL A 4 23.18 -4.46 -44.91
C VAL A 4 24.14 -4.10 -43.78
N LEU A 5 24.66 -2.87 -43.79
CA LEU A 5 25.58 -2.39 -42.76
C LEU A 5 24.77 -1.75 -41.63
N ASP A 6 24.92 -2.28 -40.42
CA ASP A 6 24.17 -1.87 -39.23
C ASP A 6 25.10 -1.21 -38.20
N PRO A 7 24.96 0.09 -37.90
CA PRO A 7 25.79 0.77 -36.89
C PRO A 7 25.46 0.33 -35.45
N CYS A 8 24.26 -0.20 -35.19
CA CYS A 8 23.80 -0.65 -33.88
C CYS A 8 24.30 -2.04 -33.48
N LEU A 9 24.96 -2.77 -34.38
CA LEU A 9 25.59 -4.05 -34.11
C LEU A 9 27.12 -3.93 -33.99
N PRO A 10 27.77 -4.72 -33.11
CA PRO A 10 29.22 -4.71 -32.92
C PRO A 10 30.03 -4.88 -34.21
N MET A 11 31.20 -4.22 -34.27
CA MET A 11 32.01 -4.18 -35.48
C MET A 11 32.41 -5.59 -35.96
N GLY A 12 32.01 -5.94 -37.19
CA GLY A 12 32.32 -7.23 -37.80
C GLY A 12 31.51 -8.42 -37.26
N LEU A 13 30.47 -8.20 -36.46
CA LEU A 13 29.42 -9.20 -36.28
C LEU A 13 28.72 -9.45 -37.63
N GLU A 14 28.43 -10.70 -37.96
CA GLU A 14 27.60 -11.06 -39.11
C GLU A 14 26.36 -11.84 -38.65
N GLU A 15 25.22 -11.55 -39.27
CA GLU A 15 23.94 -12.18 -38.94
C GLU A 15 23.07 -12.37 -40.19
N VAL A 16 22.16 -13.35 -40.13
CA VAL A 16 21.11 -13.57 -41.13
C VAL A 16 19.75 -13.34 -40.47
N VAL A 17 19.10 -12.23 -40.80
CA VAL A 17 17.77 -11.88 -40.31
C VAL A 17 16.72 -12.45 -41.27
N ASP A 18 16.07 -13.53 -40.87
CA ASP A 18 14.97 -14.11 -41.65
C ASP A 18 13.67 -13.32 -41.43
N LYS A 19 13.07 -12.83 -42.52
CA LYS A 19 11.74 -12.20 -42.55
C LYS A 19 10.71 -13.06 -43.29
N GLY A 20 10.86 -14.38 -43.23
CA GLY A 20 9.90 -15.42 -43.65
C GLY A 20 9.78 -15.63 -45.16
N ARG A 21 10.06 -14.60 -45.97
CA ARG A 21 10.15 -14.68 -47.45
C ARG A 21 11.50 -14.24 -48.01
N GLN A 22 12.34 -13.61 -47.19
CA GLN A 22 13.68 -13.16 -47.54
C GLN A 22 14.58 -13.26 -46.30
N ALA A 23 15.75 -13.87 -46.47
CA ALA A 23 16.84 -13.81 -45.52
C ALA A 23 17.70 -12.57 -45.84
N MET A 24 17.93 -11.72 -44.84
CA MET A 24 18.74 -10.50 -44.98
C MET A 24 20.07 -10.69 -44.27
N HIS A 25 21.16 -10.69 -45.02
CA HIS A 25 22.51 -10.65 -44.44
C HIS A 25 22.78 -9.24 -43.87
N VAL A 26 23.20 -9.18 -42.60
CA VAL A 26 23.55 -7.96 -41.87
C VAL A 26 24.97 -8.06 -41.36
N ARG A 27 25.74 -6.96 -41.41
CA ARG A 27 27.08 -6.85 -40.82
C ARG A 27 27.17 -5.60 -39.95
N GLY A 28 27.62 -5.77 -38.70
CA GLY A 28 27.76 -4.68 -37.75
C GLY A 28 28.95 -3.75 -38.04
N GLN A 29 28.76 -2.44 -37.87
CA GLN A 29 29.81 -1.42 -38.02
C GLN A 29 30.37 -0.92 -36.68
N GLY A 30 29.60 -1.01 -35.58
CA GLY A 30 30.04 -0.53 -34.27
C GLY A 30 30.02 1.00 -34.08
N ASP A 31 29.24 1.75 -34.86
CA ASP A 31 29.10 3.21 -34.70
C ASP A 31 27.89 3.55 -33.82
N TRP A 32 28.13 3.71 -32.52
CA TRP A 32 27.10 4.12 -31.56
C TRP A 32 26.39 5.43 -31.93
N ARG A 33 27.08 6.39 -32.59
CA ARG A 33 26.51 7.69 -32.93
C ARG A 33 25.55 7.57 -34.11
N SER A 34 25.99 6.94 -35.20
CA SER A 34 25.11 6.65 -36.33
C SER A 34 23.93 5.76 -35.91
N CYS A 35 24.14 4.82 -34.98
CA CYS A 35 23.05 4.06 -34.37
C CYS A 35 22.05 4.97 -33.64
N ALA A 36 22.52 5.80 -32.70
CA ALA A 36 21.66 6.70 -31.93
C ALA A 36 20.88 7.68 -32.82
N GLU A 37 21.50 8.19 -33.89
CA GLU A 37 20.84 9.06 -34.89
C GLU A 37 19.77 8.32 -35.72
N GLN A 38 19.99 7.05 -36.07
CA GLN A 38 18.99 6.21 -36.77
C GLN A 38 17.84 5.76 -35.85
N LEU A 39 18.06 5.67 -34.54
CA LEU A 39 17.01 5.32 -33.57
C LEU A 39 16.12 6.51 -33.19
N ARG A 40 16.63 7.74 -33.24
CA ARG A 40 15.89 8.96 -32.86
C ARG A 40 14.51 9.11 -33.55
N PRO A 41 14.34 8.88 -34.87
CA PRO A 41 13.05 8.98 -35.53
C PRO A 41 12.00 7.98 -35.00
N LEU A 42 12.41 6.86 -34.39
CA LEU A 42 11.50 5.86 -33.82
C LEU A 42 10.86 6.31 -32.48
N LEU A 43 11.34 7.43 -31.91
CA LEU A 43 10.75 8.08 -30.73
C LEU A 43 9.81 9.23 -31.13
N ALA A 44 9.97 9.76 -32.34
CA ALA A 44 9.15 10.86 -32.84
C ALA A 44 7.84 10.29 -33.40
N GLY A 45 6.71 10.73 -32.85
CA GLY A 45 5.45 10.65 -33.58
C GLY A 45 5.53 11.48 -34.86
N ASP A 46 4.61 11.22 -35.80
CA ASP A 46 4.60 11.78 -37.17
C ASP A 46 4.44 13.32 -37.24
N ASN A 47 4.31 13.99 -36.08
CA ASN A 47 4.38 15.44 -35.93
C ASN A 47 5.18 15.82 -34.68
N SER A 48 5.90 16.94 -34.75
CA SER A 48 6.77 17.47 -33.69
C SER A 48 6.03 17.78 -32.38
N SER A 49 6.77 17.70 -31.26
CA SER A 49 6.37 18.02 -29.87
C SER A 49 5.54 16.95 -29.11
N GLY A 50 5.91 15.68 -29.20
CA GLY A 50 5.37 14.61 -28.34
C GLY A 50 6.40 13.57 -27.93
N SER A 51 6.47 13.27 -26.62
CA SER A 51 7.25 12.14 -26.08
C SER A 51 6.72 10.81 -26.60
N LEU A 52 7.63 9.96 -27.11
CA LEU A 52 7.58 8.52 -27.44
C LEU A 52 6.41 7.98 -28.31
N SER A 53 5.18 8.46 -28.14
CA SER A 53 4.13 8.51 -29.17
C SER A 53 3.03 9.48 -28.75
N ASN A 54 3.20 10.77 -29.07
CA ASN A 54 2.19 11.84 -28.91
C ASN A 54 1.48 11.87 -27.53
N SER A 55 2.21 11.51 -26.47
CA SER A 55 1.65 11.28 -25.14
C SER A 55 1.96 12.42 -24.18
N TYR A 56 0.99 12.79 -23.33
CA TYR A 56 1.18 13.85 -22.35
C TYR A 56 2.17 13.43 -21.26
N GLN A 57 3.28 14.16 -21.18
CA GLN A 57 4.23 14.11 -20.07
C GLN A 57 4.05 15.38 -19.22
N ALA A 58 3.90 15.22 -17.91
CA ALA A 58 3.89 16.35 -16.98
C ALA A 58 5.28 17.00 -16.89
N SER A 59 5.34 18.32 -16.66
CA SER A 59 6.60 19.05 -16.50
C SER A 59 7.39 18.53 -15.29
N ILE A 60 8.63 18.09 -15.53
CA ILE A 60 9.56 17.63 -14.48
C ILE A 60 10.40 18.82 -14.02
N ASP A 61 10.41 19.09 -12.71
CA ASP A 61 11.37 20.01 -12.08
C ASP A 61 12.72 19.30 -11.90
N PHE A 62 13.56 19.33 -12.93
CA PHE A 62 14.89 18.71 -12.90
C PHE A 62 15.87 19.36 -11.89
N ALA A 63 15.54 20.51 -11.29
CA ALA A 63 16.35 21.12 -10.24
C ALA A 63 16.01 20.57 -8.84
N ASN A 64 14.81 20.02 -8.67
CA ASN A 64 14.29 19.54 -7.39
C ASN A 64 13.63 18.14 -7.51
N SER A 65 14.25 17.24 -8.27
CA SER A 65 13.83 15.84 -8.39
C SER A 65 15.01 14.87 -8.50
N GLU A 66 14.78 13.63 -8.08
CA GLU A 66 15.65 12.47 -8.29
C GLU A 66 14.87 11.36 -9.01
N PHE A 67 15.56 10.53 -9.79
CA PHE A 67 14.97 9.39 -10.50
C PHE A 67 15.80 8.13 -10.35
N PHE A 68 15.14 6.97 -10.33
CA PHE A 68 15.80 5.66 -10.29
C PHE A 68 15.53 4.89 -11.58
N GLY A 69 16.61 4.51 -12.28
CA GLY A 69 16.57 3.77 -13.54
C GLY A 69 16.76 2.27 -13.30
N PHE A 70 15.68 1.50 -13.47
CA PHE A 70 15.67 0.05 -13.29
C PHE A 70 15.80 -0.72 -14.62
N SER A 71 15.99 -2.04 -14.52
CA SER A 71 16.04 -2.96 -15.67
C SER A 71 17.06 -2.51 -16.71
N GLU A 72 16.67 -2.24 -17.97
CA GLU A 72 17.63 -1.86 -19.03
C GLU A 72 18.41 -0.57 -18.74
N PHE A 73 17.90 0.34 -17.90
CA PHE A 73 18.69 1.49 -17.45
C PHE A 73 19.89 1.04 -16.61
N TYR A 74 19.72 0.06 -15.73
CA TYR A 74 20.83 -0.54 -15.00
C TYR A 74 21.69 -1.43 -15.91
N TYR A 75 21.08 -2.39 -16.61
CA TYR A 75 21.81 -3.37 -17.40
C TYR A 75 22.67 -2.73 -18.51
N CYS A 76 22.20 -1.65 -19.16
CA CYS A 76 23.02 -0.96 -20.16
C CYS A 76 24.17 -0.15 -19.53
N THR A 77 24.06 0.25 -18.25
CA THR A 77 25.15 0.95 -17.53
C THR A 77 26.13 0.00 -16.86
N ASP A 78 25.69 -1.08 -16.21
CA ASP A 78 26.58 -1.95 -15.43
C ASP A 78 27.09 -3.17 -16.22
N ASP A 79 26.20 -3.97 -16.83
CA ASP A 79 26.49 -5.36 -17.23
C ASP A 79 27.84 -5.54 -17.95
N VAL A 80 28.16 -4.61 -18.86
CA VAL A 80 29.39 -4.66 -19.66
C VAL A 80 30.22 -3.37 -19.67
N LEU A 81 29.68 -2.26 -19.13
CA LEU A 81 30.39 -0.98 -19.01
C LEU A 81 30.87 -0.66 -17.58
N ARG A 82 30.31 -1.32 -16.55
CA ARG A 82 30.62 -1.11 -15.12
C ARG A 82 30.39 0.33 -14.63
N LEU A 83 29.35 0.99 -15.14
CA LEU A 83 28.94 2.36 -14.81
C LEU A 83 27.58 2.42 -14.07
N GLY A 84 27.18 1.37 -13.34
CA GLY A 84 25.98 1.39 -12.52
C GLY A 84 26.02 2.44 -11.40
N GLY A 85 24.87 2.92 -10.96
CA GLY A 85 24.74 3.96 -9.94
C GLY A 85 24.49 5.35 -10.55
N PRO A 86 25.13 6.43 -10.06
CA PRO A 86 24.88 7.79 -10.56
C PRO A 86 25.20 7.95 -12.05
N TYR A 87 24.17 8.22 -12.85
CA TYR A 87 24.28 8.39 -14.29
C TYR A 87 24.97 9.70 -14.65
N ARG A 88 25.81 9.66 -15.69
CA ARG A 88 26.37 10.85 -16.36
C ARG A 88 26.38 10.62 -17.86
N SER A 89 25.64 11.43 -18.60
CA SER A 89 25.42 11.24 -20.05
C SER A 89 26.74 11.17 -20.82
N SER A 90 27.68 12.09 -20.55
CA SER A 90 29.00 12.13 -21.19
C SER A 90 29.85 10.88 -20.93
N THR A 91 29.96 10.44 -19.68
CA THR A 91 30.72 9.23 -19.29
C THR A 91 30.12 7.97 -19.92
N PHE A 92 28.79 7.85 -19.86
CA PHE A 92 28.06 6.74 -20.46
C PHE A 92 28.25 6.69 -21.98
N THR A 93 28.05 7.81 -22.66
CA THR A 93 28.14 7.93 -24.12
C THR A 93 29.56 7.70 -24.65
N HIS A 94 30.59 8.05 -23.88
CA HIS A 94 31.98 7.70 -24.21
C HIS A 94 32.20 6.18 -24.12
N ALA A 95 31.89 5.57 -22.96
CA ALA A 95 32.07 4.13 -22.74
C ALA A 95 31.24 3.27 -23.70
N ALA A 96 30.05 3.74 -24.11
CA ALA A 96 29.23 3.07 -25.11
C ALA A 96 29.81 3.18 -26.54
N GLN A 97 30.38 4.35 -26.92
CA GLN A 97 31.14 4.51 -28.17
C GLN A 97 32.37 3.59 -28.19
N ASP A 98 33.17 3.59 -27.11
CA ASP A 98 34.32 2.69 -26.97
C ASP A 98 33.90 1.23 -27.14
N TYR A 99 32.84 0.80 -26.44
CA TYR A 99 32.34 -0.57 -26.48
C TYR A 99 31.88 -1.00 -27.88
N CYS A 100 31.09 -0.18 -28.57
CA CYS A 100 30.62 -0.47 -29.92
C CYS A 100 31.77 -0.59 -30.92
N SER A 101 32.83 0.23 -30.76
CA SER A 101 33.99 0.24 -31.66
C SER A 101 34.85 -1.04 -31.59
N LEU A 102 34.65 -1.89 -30.58
CA LEU A 102 35.36 -3.16 -30.46
C LEU A 102 34.83 -4.17 -31.48
N SER A 103 35.75 -4.96 -32.06
CA SER A 103 35.35 -6.06 -32.93
C SER A 103 34.58 -7.13 -32.16
N TRP A 104 33.64 -7.79 -32.83
CA TRP A 104 32.86 -8.87 -32.24
C TRP A 104 33.74 -10.00 -31.65
N SER A 105 34.87 -10.28 -32.29
CA SER A 105 35.89 -11.22 -31.78
C SER A 105 36.51 -10.79 -30.44
N VAL A 106 36.77 -9.50 -30.24
CA VAL A 106 37.29 -8.97 -28.96
C VAL A 106 36.20 -8.97 -27.89
N LEU A 107 34.95 -8.66 -28.22
CA LEU A 107 33.83 -8.74 -27.28
C LEU A 107 33.58 -10.19 -26.80
N LEU A 108 33.62 -11.16 -27.72
CA LEU A 108 33.57 -12.59 -27.40
C LEU A 108 34.72 -13.03 -26.48
N GLN A 109 35.96 -12.62 -26.78
CA GLN A 109 37.11 -12.95 -25.95
C GLN A 109 36.94 -12.40 -24.52
N ARG A 110 36.57 -11.12 -24.37
CA ARG A 110 36.30 -10.49 -23.06
C ARG A 110 35.15 -11.16 -22.28
N PHE A 111 34.16 -11.72 -22.98
CA PHE A 111 33.08 -12.50 -22.39
C PHE A 111 33.58 -13.87 -21.88
N HIS A 112 34.37 -14.60 -22.67
CA HIS A 112 34.98 -15.87 -22.24
C HIS A 112 35.97 -15.68 -21.08
N ASP A 113 36.72 -14.58 -21.07
CA ASP A 113 37.63 -14.15 -19.99
C ASP A 113 36.89 -13.60 -18.74
N LYS A 114 35.55 -13.57 -18.75
CA LYS A 114 34.68 -13.16 -17.64
C LYS A 114 34.91 -11.74 -17.13
N LEU A 115 35.26 -10.81 -18.03
CA LEU A 115 35.52 -9.40 -17.67
C LEU A 115 34.23 -8.59 -17.43
N TYR A 116 33.08 -9.11 -17.86
CA TYR A 116 31.77 -8.50 -17.69
C TYR A 116 31.08 -8.89 -16.36
N SER A 117 29.86 -8.41 -16.12
CA SER A 117 29.02 -8.82 -15.00
C SER A 117 28.64 -10.30 -15.09
N PRO A 118 28.57 -11.06 -13.99
CA PRO A 118 28.05 -12.44 -14.01
C PRO A 118 26.62 -12.58 -14.54
N HIS A 119 25.86 -11.47 -14.57
CA HIS A 119 24.52 -11.38 -15.15
C HIS A 119 24.53 -11.12 -16.68
N ALA A 120 25.66 -10.69 -17.24
CA ALA A 120 25.78 -10.40 -18.66
C ALA A 120 25.88 -11.71 -19.46
N ASP A 121 24.88 -12.01 -20.27
CA ASP A 121 24.89 -13.15 -21.18
C ASP A 121 25.37 -12.75 -22.59
N LEU A 122 25.45 -13.72 -23.50
CA LEU A 122 25.86 -13.46 -24.88
C LEU A 122 24.88 -12.52 -25.61
N HIS A 123 23.59 -12.52 -25.24
CA HIS A 123 22.59 -11.61 -25.79
C HIS A 123 22.83 -10.16 -25.35
N ARG A 124 23.19 -9.91 -24.09
CA ARG A 124 23.66 -8.61 -23.59
C ARG A 124 24.90 -8.15 -24.36
N VAL A 125 25.92 -9.00 -24.48
CA VAL A 125 27.17 -8.67 -25.20
C VAL A 125 26.91 -8.34 -26.68
N LYS A 126 26.01 -9.08 -27.33
CA LYS A 126 25.62 -8.83 -28.73
C LYS A 126 24.87 -7.51 -28.93
N TYR A 127 23.83 -7.25 -28.11
CA TYR A 127 22.90 -6.15 -28.35
C TYR A 127 23.14 -4.91 -27.48
N GLN A 128 24.20 -4.87 -26.66
CA GLN A 128 24.55 -3.70 -25.86
C GLN A 128 24.65 -2.42 -26.69
N CYS A 129 25.21 -2.48 -27.91
CA CYS A 129 25.41 -1.29 -28.73
C CYS A 129 24.06 -0.63 -29.08
N PHE A 130 23.15 -1.38 -29.72
CA PHE A 130 21.73 -1.01 -29.90
C PHE A 130 21.06 -0.54 -28.60
N LYS A 131 21.10 -1.35 -27.53
CA LYS A 131 20.34 -1.09 -26.30
C LYS A 131 20.82 0.17 -25.57
N SER A 132 22.13 0.41 -25.53
CA SER A 132 22.71 1.61 -24.91
C SER A 132 22.38 2.90 -25.68
N ALA A 133 22.38 2.84 -27.01
CA ALA A 133 21.94 3.93 -27.88
C ALA A 133 20.43 4.20 -27.70
N TRP A 134 19.60 3.14 -27.70
CA TRP A 134 18.16 3.23 -27.45
C TRP A 134 17.86 3.84 -26.08
N MET A 135 18.52 3.39 -25.01
CA MET A 135 18.37 3.92 -23.65
C MET A 135 18.69 5.42 -23.57
N HIS A 136 19.79 5.87 -24.21
CA HIS A 136 20.17 7.29 -24.25
C HIS A 136 19.14 8.13 -25.02
N GLN A 137 18.67 7.64 -26.17
CA GLN A 137 17.67 8.31 -27.00
C GLN A 137 16.33 8.41 -26.24
N VAL A 138 15.85 7.32 -25.64
CA VAL A 138 14.63 7.28 -24.80
C VAL A 138 14.74 8.26 -23.62
N LEU A 139 15.89 8.32 -22.95
CA LEU A 139 16.10 9.21 -21.80
C LEU A 139 16.08 10.69 -22.19
N HIS A 140 16.92 11.08 -23.15
CA HIS A 140 17.19 12.49 -23.44
C HIS A 140 16.28 13.09 -24.50
N GLU A 141 15.98 12.36 -25.58
CA GLU A 141 15.09 12.83 -26.65
C GLU A 141 13.63 12.40 -26.40
N GLY A 142 13.41 11.24 -25.78
CA GLY A 142 12.08 10.71 -25.44
C GLY A 142 11.45 11.32 -24.19
N PHE A 143 12.11 11.22 -23.03
CA PHE A 143 11.61 11.76 -21.75
C PHE A 143 12.13 13.18 -21.43
N HIS A 144 12.90 13.78 -22.34
CA HIS A 144 13.42 15.15 -22.25
C HIS A 144 14.31 15.42 -21.01
N PHE A 145 15.02 14.41 -20.51
CA PHE A 145 16.01 14.61 -19.44
C PHE A 145 17.21 15.43 -19.95
N PRO A 146 17.66 16.48 -19.24
CA PRO A 146 18.88 17.21 -19.58
C PRO A 146 20.12 16.30 -19.61
N LYS A 147 21.08 16.58 -20.49
CA LYS A 147 22.30 15.75 -20.66
C LYS A 147 23.33 15.96 -19.55
N ASP A 148 23.16 17.04 -18.78
CA ASP A 148 23.86 17.41 -17.56
C ASP A 148 23.12 17.01 -16.27
N TYR A 149 21.93 16.42 -16.36
CA TYR A 149 21.16 15.96 -15.19
C TYR A 149 21.91 14.88 -14.41
N SER A 150 22.14 15.14 -13.12
CA SER A 150 23.02 14.35 -12.25
C SER A 150 22.30 13.44 -11.23
N SER A 151 21.00 13.65 -11.01
CA SER A 151 20.21 12.97 -9.97
C SER A 151 19.43 11.74 -10.49
N LEU A 152 19.95 11.10 -11.55
CA LEU A 152 19.47 9.81 -12.05
C LEU A 152 20.38 8.69 -11.52
N HIS A 153 19.82 7.73 -10.80
CA HIS A 153 20.54 6.58 -10.25
C HIS A 153 20.09 5.28 -10.93
N THR A 154 20.96 4.64 -11.69
CA THR A 154 20.68 3.33 -12.28
C THR A 154 20.96 2.24 -11.26
N VAL A 155 19.97 1.39 -10.95
CA VAL A 155 20.07 0.36 -9.89
C VAL A 155 19.31 -0.91 -10.24
N GLN A 156 19.85 -2.07 -9.82
CA GLN A 156 19.15 -3.35 -9.84
C GLN A 156 18.30 -3.57 -8.58
N LEU A 157 18.82 -3.16 -7.42
CA LEU A 157 18.23 -3.32 -6.10
C LEU A 157 18.23 -1.97 -5.36
N LEU A 158 17.25 -1.75 -4.49
CA LEU A 158 17.17 -0.60 -3.59
C LEU A 158 17.17 -1.12 -2.14
N TYR A 159 18.18 -0.74 -1.34
CA TYR A 159 18.44 -1.30 0.00
C TYR A 159 18.47 -2.84 0.00
N ASP A 160 19.26 -3.41 -0.92
CA ASP A 160 19.44 -4.86 -1.13
C ASP A 160 18.15 -5.65 -1.39
N ARG A 161 17.11 -4.95 -1.90
CA ARG A 161 15.80 -5.54 -2.24
C ARG A 161 15.36 -5.14 -3.64
N GLU A 162 14.66 -6.04 -4.31
CA GLU A 162 14.02 -5.76 -5.59
C GLU A 162 12.83 -4.80 -5.40
N VAL A 163 12.68 -3.83 -6.31
CA VAL A 163 11.59 -2.84 -6.24
C VAL A 163 10.28 -3.44 -6.77
N GLN A 164 9.58 -4.10 -5.85
CA GLN A 164 8.34 -4.81 -6.11
C GLN A 164 7.12 -3.86 -6.19
N TRP A 165 6.55 -3.67 -7.39
CA TRP A 165 5.34 -2.87 -7.61
C TRP A 165 4.12 -3.38 -6.80
N THR A 166 4.11 -4.68 -6.49
CA THR A 166 3.12 -5.33 -5.63
C THR A 166 3.11 -4.76 -4.21
N LEU A 167 4.25 -4.27 -3.69
CA LEU A 167 4.35 -3.58 -2.40
C LEU A 167 3.58 -2.25 -2.42
N GLY A 168 3.71 -1.47 -3.50
CA GLY A 168 2.93 -0.24 -3.69
C GLY A 168 1.43 -0.54 -3.78
N ALA A 169 1.04 -1.63 -4.45
CA ALA A 169 -0.35 -2.04 -4.55
C ALA A 169 -0.97 -2.43 -3.19
N ILE A 170 -0.27 -3.20 -2.35
CA ILE A 170 -0.78 -3.53 -1.00
C ILE A 170 -0.84 -2.30 -0.10
N LEU A 171 0.21 -1.45 -0.08
CA LEU A 171 0.21 -0.19 0.68
C LEU A 171 -0.95 0.73 0.30
N TYR A 172 -1.23 0.88 -1.00
CA TYR A 172 -2.38 1.67 -1.46
C TYR A 172 -3.73 1.08 -1.01
N LYS A 173 -3.86 -0.25 -0.95
CA LYS A 173 -5.07 -0.93 -0.45
C LYS A 173 -5.20 -0.87 1.08
N THR A 174 -4.09 -0.88 1.84
CA THR A 174 -4.09 -0.85 3.31
C THR A 174 -4.00 0.55 3.92
N ARG A 175 -3.84 1.62 3.13
CA ARG A 175 -3.68 3.01 3.58
C ARG A 175 -4.72 3.53 4.59
N PHE A 176 -5.90 2.91 4.64
CA PHE A 176 -6.99 3.27 5.57
C PHE A 176 -7.06 2.41 6.83
N LEU A 177 -6.17 1.42 7.02
CA LEU A 177 -6.10 0.67 8.28
C LEU A 177 -5.74 1.57 9.48
N PRO A 178 -4.71 2.46 9.42
CA PRO A 178 -4.37 3.32 10.56
C PRO A 178 -5.50 4.29 10.95
N LEU A 179 -6.35 4.69 9.99
CA LEU A 179 -7.51 5.53 10.28
C LEU A 179 -8.54 4.82 11.18
N ARG A 180 -8.61 3.49 11.16
CA ARG A 180 -9.53 2.74 12.04
C ARG A 180 -9.10 2.82 13.49
N ASP A 181 -7.79 2.75 13.75
CA ASP A 181 -7.24 2.81 15.09
C ASP A 181 -7.32 4.24 15.66
N ILE A 182 -6.96 5.25 14.85
CA ILE A 182 -7.17 6.67 15.19
C ILE A 182 -8.66 6.98 15.43
N GLN A 183 -9.55 6.46 14.57
CA GLN A 183 -10.99 6.63 14.79
C GLN A 183 -11.45 5.95 16.07
N ARG A 184 -10.91 4.78 16.44
CA ARG A 184 -11.28 4.07 17.67
C ARG A 184 -11.00 4.90 18.91
N GLU A 185 -9.87 5.60 18.96
CA GLU A 185 -9.57 6.56 20.04
C GLU A 185 -10.57 7.72 20.04
N SER A 186 -10.90 8.31 18.88
CA SER A 186 -11.91 9.38 18.80
C SER A 186 -13.33 8.94 19.19
N PHE A 187 -13.72 7.68 18.87
CA PHE A 187 -15.02 7.11 19.21
C PHE A 187 -15.17 6.71 20.68
N HIS A 188 -14.10 6.74 21.48
CA HIS A 188 -14.21 6.62 22.94
C HIS A 188 -14.83 7.87 23.61
N GLN A 189 -15.09 8.96 22.88
CA GLN A 189 -15.79 10.15 23.38
C GLN A 189 -17.13 10.45 22.68
N SER A 190 -18.13 9.59 22.88
CA SER A 190 -19.53 10.04 22.99
C SER A 190 -20.42 9.00 23.71
N HIS A 191 -20.10 8.70 24.97
CA HIS A 191 -21.07 8.00 25.84
C HIS A 191 -22.22 8.95 26.17
N SER A 192 -23.35 8.77 25.49
CA SER A 192 -24.57 9.56 25.69
C SER A 192 -24.99 9.57 27.16
N SER A 193 -25.13 10.77 27.73
CA SER A 193 -25.57 11.01 29.11
C SER A 193 -26.94 10.37 29.44
N TRP A 194 -27.72 10.09 28.40
CA TRP A 194 -29.01 9.40 28.48
C TRP A 194 -28.93 8.01 29.14
N ILE A 195 -27.84 7.27 28.91
CA ILE A 195 -27.61 5.95 29.55
C ILE A 195 -27.43 6.12 31.07
N HIS A 196 -26.75 7.19 31.49
CA HIS A 196 -26.48 7.47 32.90
C HIS A 196 -27.76 7.90 33.65
N LEU A 197 -28.65 8.66 33.02
CA LEU A 197 -29.98 8.96 33.58
C LEU A 197 -30.81 7.70 33.79
N SER A 198 -30.83 6.79 32.82
CA SER A 198 -31.58 5.53 32.89
C SER A 198 -31.13 4.66 34.07
N PHE A 199 -29.81 4.53 34.28
CA PHE A 199 -29.26 3.79 35.43
C PHE A 199 -29.67 4.43 36.77
N VAL A 200 -29.52 5.74 36.91
CA VAL A 200 -29.85 6.47 38.15
C VAL A 200 -31.34 6.38 38.50
N TYR A 201 -32.22 6.55 37.52
CA TYR A 201 -33.68 6.50 37.75
C TYR A 201 -34.14 5.10 38.19
N ASN A 202 -33.57 4.04 37.61
CA ASN A 202 -33.88 2.65 37.94
C ASN A 202 -33.42 2.31 39.37
N HIS A 203 -32.25 2.81 39.80
CA HIS A 203 -31.72 2.57 41.14
C HIS A 203 -32.59 3.20 42.25
N TYR A 204 -33.08 4.44 42.04
CA TYR A 204 -34.03 5.06 42.98
C TYR A 204 -35.37 4.32 43.05
N LEU A 205 -35.89 3.82 41.91
CA LEU A 205 -37.12 3.03 41.88
C LEU A 205 -36.96 1.72 42.68
N PHE A 206 -35.82 1.03 42.53
CA PHE A 206 -35.53 -0.19 43.29
C PHE A 206 -35.49 0.04 44.81
N PHE A 207 -34.83 1.10 45.28
CA PHE A 207 -34.84 1.47 46.70
C PHE A 207 -36.24 1.86 47.20
N GLY A 208 -37.03 2.56 46.38
CA GLY A 208 -38.42 2.90 46.69
C GLY A 208 -39.28 1.64 46.92
N CYS A 209 -39.16 0.63 46.06
CA CYS A 209 -39.84 -0.65 46.23
C CYS A 209 -39.42 -1.37 47.52
N ILE A 210 -38.12 -1.40 47.85
CA ILE A 210 -37.63 -2.00 49.10
C ILE A 210 -38.16 -1.26 50.33
N LEU A 211 -38.21 0.08 50.30
CA LEU A 211 -38.76 0.88 51.40
C LEU A 211 -40.25 0.56 51.63
N VAL A 212 -41.05 0.48 50.56
CA VAL A 212 -42.49 0.15 50.66
C VAL A 212 -42.68 -1.26 51.21
N VAL A 213 -41.93 -2.25 50.74
CA VAL A 213 -42.01 -3.64 51.23
C VAL A 213 -41.57 -3.76 52.69
N THR A 214 -40.47 -3.11 53.09
CA THR A 214 -39.99 -3.14 54.47
C THR A 214 -40.92 -2.39 55.43
N LEU A 215 -41.54 -1.29 55.01
CA LEU A 215 -42.60 -0.62 55.77
C LEU A 215 -43.87 -1.48 55.87
N ALA A 216 -44.29 -2.17 54.80
CA ALA A 216 -45.44 -3.08 54.84
C ALA A 216 -45.20 -4.26 55.79
N ILE A 217 -44.01 -4.87 55.76
CA ILE A 217 -43.59 -5.92 56.71
C ILE A 217 -43.52 -5.36 58.13
N GLY A 218 -42.97 -4.16 58.33
CA GLY A 218 -42.91 -3.49 59.62
C GLY A 218 -44.29 -3.22 60.21
N LEU A 219 -45.22 -2.69 59.42
CA LEU A 219 -46.62 -2.48 59.80
C LEU A 219 -47.36 -3.79 60.05
N TYR A 220 -47.11 -4.83 59.26
CA TYR A 220 -47.65 -6.17 59.48
C TYR A 220 -47.16 -6.75 60.82
N LEU A 221 -45.85 -6.70 61.11
CA LEU A 221 -45.27 -7.16 62.37
C LEU A 221 -45.69 -6.31 63.57
N LEU A 222 -45.88 -5.00 63.41
CA LEU A 222 -46.43 -4.12 64.45
C LEU A 222 -47.91 -4.41 64.71
N ARG A 223 -48.70 -4.72 63.67
CA ARG A 223 -50.09 -5.18 63.81
C ARG A 223 -50.14 -6.54 64.50
N LEU A 224 -49.27 -7.47 64.11
CA LEU A 224 -49.14 -8.80 64.71
C LEU A 224 -48.76 -8.68 66.19
N ARG A 225 -47.75 -7.85 66.54
CA ARG A 225 -47.40 -7.54 67.92
C ARG A 225 -48.56 -6.89 68.69
N ARG A 226 -49.28 -5.93 68.10
CA ARG A 226 -50.41 -5.26 68.77
C ARG A 226 -51.56 -6.23 69.09
N ILE A 227 -51.82 -7.20 68.22
CA ILE A 227 -52.78 -8.29 68.45
C ILE A 227 -52.23 -9.28 69.50
N HIS A 228 -50.98 -9.71 69.36
CA HIS A 228 -50.36 -10.71 70.22
C HIS A 228 -49.95 -10.19 71.62
N HIS A 229 -50.02 -8.86 71.83
CA HIS A 229 -49.89 -8.20 73.14
C HIS A 229 -51.26 -8.00 73.84
N GLN A 230 -52.35 -8.52 73.26
CA GLN A 230 -53.63 -8.74 73.93
C GLN A 230 -53.95 -10.24 74.01
N PRO A 231 -53.17 -10.99 74.79
CA PRO A 231 -53.83 -11.83 75.79
C PRO A 231 -53.19 -11.80 77.19
N LEU A 232 -54.05 -12.02 78.20
CA LEU A 232 -53.77 -12.31 79.61
C LEU A 232 -53.00 -11.27 80.45
N GLN A 233 -53.77 -10.40 81.12
CA GLN A 233 -53.82 -10.19 82.59
C GLN A 233 -54.83 -9.07 82.87
N SER A 234 -55.76 -9.08 83.83
CA SER A 234 -56.41 -10.06 84.72
C SER A 234 -57.29 -9.18 85.64
N ALA A 235 -58.52 -9.60 85.96
CA ALA A 235 -59.44 -8.87 86.86
C ALA A 235 -58.93 -8.89 88.34
N PRO A 236 -59.54 -8.23 89.36
CA PRO A 236 -60.97 -7.84 89.45
C PRO A 236 -61.33 -6.52 90.22
N LEU A 237 -62.64 -6.32 90.40
CA LEU A 237 -63.35 -5.33 91.26
C LEU A 237 -63.24 -3.85 90.80
N ASP A 238 -64.26 -2.99 90.99
CA ASP A 238 -65.56 -3.16 91.67
C ASP A 238 -66.68 -2.27 91.06
N LEU A 239 -67.92 -2.46 91.53
CA LEU A 239 -69.06 -1.53 91.54
C LEU A 239 -69.84 -1.20 90.22
N LEU A 240 -71.06 -1.78 90.16
CA LEU A 240 -72.38 -1.11 90.00
C LEU A 240 -73.10 -0.95 88.63
N TRP A 241 -74.38 -1.42 88.64
CA TRP A 241 -75.59 -1.14 87.81
C TRP A 241 -75.51 -1.22 86.26
N LEU A 242 -76.51 -1.71 85.51
CA LEU A 242 -77.63 -2.66 85.74
C LEU A 242 -78.32 -2.94 84.37
N GLU A 243 -78.87 -4.15 84.14
CA GLU A 243 -79.89 -4.49 83.11
C GLU A 243 -79.55 -4.20 81.59
N GLU A 244 -80.14 -4.83 80.56
CA GLU A 244 -81.16 -5.88 80.45
C GLU A 244 -80.98 -6.71 79.13
N VAL A 245 -81.30 -8.02 79.19
CA VAL A 245 -81.87 -8.97 78.18
C VAL A 245 -81.80 -8.58 76.66
N VAL A 246 -81.14 -9.29 75.71
CA VAL A 246 -81.32 -10.70 75.18
C VAL A 246 -82.63 -10.87 74.35
N PRO A 247 -82.78 -11.72 73.28
CA PRO A 247 -81.87 -12.67 72.59
C PRO A 247 -81.73 -12.54 71.04
N LEU A 248 -80.79 -13.34 70.53
CA LEU A 248 -80.76 -14.21 69.31
C LEU A 248 -82.13 -14.73 68.76
N PRO A 249 -82.23 -15.40 67.57
CA PRO A 249 -81.20 -16.11 66.76
C PRO A 249 -81.12 -15.57 65.29
N ALA A 250 -80.88 -16.27 64.16
CA ALA A 250 -80.86 -17.70 63.80
C ALA A 250 -80.09 -18.04 62.48
N GLN A 251 -80.21 -19.32 62.09
CA GLN A 251 -79.73 -20.04 60.88
C GLN A 251 -80.54 -19.70 59.59
N GLU A 252 -80.27 -20.22 58.38
CA GLU A 252 -79.51 -21.45 58.01
C GLU A 252 -78.83 -21.39 56.62
N GLU A 253 -78.03 -22.43 56.36
CA GLU A 253 -77.27 -22.73 55.14
C GLU A 253 -78.16 -23.17 53.95
N GLY A 254 -77.56 -23.23 52.75
CA GLY A 254 -78.14 -23.84 51.56
C GLY A 254 -77.04 -24.24 50.57
N SER A 255 -76.96 -25.54 50.26
CA SER A 255 -75.94 -26.17 49.39
C SER A 255 -76.17 -25.95 47.90
#